data_AF-A0A7L0LQY5-F1
#
_entry.id   AF-A0A7L0LQY5-F1
#
_cell.length_a   1.000
_cell.length_b   1.000
_cell.length_c   1.000
_cell.angle_alpha   90.00
_cell.angle_beta   90.00
_cell.angle_gamma   90.00
#
_symmetry.space_group_name_H-M   'P 1'
#
loop_
_entity.id
_entity.type
_entity.pdbx_description
1 polymer ?
#
loop_
_entity_poly.entity_id
_entity_poly.type
_entity_poly.pdbx_seq_one_letter_code
_entity_poly.pdbx_strand_id
1 'polypeptide(L)'
;FSPNHPLEPPCTTLRTPIYHPSVDLEGRVCQPLTSHEHWEPTTRAIQVLQDLLLQLDSPDPQRMLRPDVARELQERPEEFRRRAEEHTRLHAEPRPDP
;
A
#
# COMPACT_ATOMS: atom_id res chain seq x y z
N PHE A 1 5.47 -11.21 11.61
CA PHE A 1 5.27 -10.84 13.03
C PHE A 1 6.58 -11.07 13.78
N SER A 2 6.96 -10.19 14.71
CA SER A 2 8.10 -10.41 15.59
C SER A 2 7.72 -11.31 16.77
N PRO A 3 8.68 -11.90 17.51
CA PRO A 3 8.42 -12.64 18.74
C PRO A 3 7.74 -11.82 19.84
N ASN A 4 7.84 -10.49 19.76
CA ASN A 4 7.25 -9.56 20.74
C ASN A 4 5.82 -9.15 20.38
N HIS A 5 5.24 -9.64 19.27
CA HIS A 5 3.84 -9.40 18.94
C HIS A 5 2.92 -10.00 20.03
N PRO A 6 1.89 -9.29 20.53
CA PRO A 6 1.33 -8.03 20.03
C PRO A 6 1.82 -6.77 20.75
N LEU A 7 2.91 -6.81 21.52
CA LEU A 7 3.49 -5.60 22.12
C LEU A 7 4.16 -4.71 21.06
N GLU A 8 4.74 -5.33 20.03
CA GLU A 8 5.25 -4.63 18.85
C GLU A 8 4.29 -4.77 17.66
N PRO A 9 4.21 -3.73 16.80
CA PRO A 9 3.44 -3.80 15.57
C PRO A 9 4.00 -4.84 14.60
N PRO A 10 3.14 -5.40 13.73
CA PRO A 10 3.61 -6.17 12.58
C PRO A 10 4.30 -5.26 11.56
N CYS A 11 5.25 -5.80 10.81
CA CYS A 11 5.74 -5.16 9.59
C CYS A 11 4.88 -5.58 8.40
N THR A 12 4.44 -4.62 7.59
CA THR A 12 3.68 -4.84 6.35
C THR A 12 4.53 -4.47 5.14
N THR A 13 4.49 -5.31 4.10
CA THR A 13 5.19 -5.08 2.83
C THR A 13 4.44 -5.78 1.73
N LEU A 14 4.16 -5.07 0.63
CA LEU A 14 3.63 -5.66 -0.59
C LEU A 14 4.75 -6.43 -1.28
N ARG A 15 4.54 -7.72 -1.53
CA ARG A 15 5.52 -8.56 -2.23
C ARG A 15 5.46 -8.35 -3.75
N THR A 16 4.26 -8.15 -4.27
CA THR A 16 4.01 -7.89 -5.68
C THR A 16 4.30 -6.41 -5.96
N PRO A 17 5.19 -6.09 -6.91
CA PRO A 17 5.42 -4.71 -7.33
C PRO A 17 4.14 -4.05 -7.82
N ILE A 18 3.95 -2.77 -7.48
CA ILE A 18 2.77 -2.01 -7.87
C ILE A 18 3.15 -0.58 -8.27
N TYR A 19 2.53 -0.08 -9.34
CA TYR A 19 2.67 1.31 -9.78
C TYR A 19 1.64 2.18 -9.06
N HIS A 20 1.96 2.59 -7.84
CA HIS A 20 1.03 3.31 -6.97
C HIS A 20 1.74 4.46 -6.23
N PRO A 21 1.10 5.64 -6.06
CA PRO A 21 1.76 6.79 -5.43
C PRO A 21 2.00 6.61 -3.92
N SER A 22 1.22 5.77 -3.24
CA SER A 22 1.34 5.49 -1.81
C SER A 22 2.21 4.27 -1.47
N VAL A 23 2.82 3.62 -2.46
CA VAL A 23 3.68 2.44 -2.27
C VAL A 23 5.05 2.74 -2.86
N ASP A 24 6.12 2.49 -2.11
CA ASP A 24 7.48 2.68 -2.62
C ASP A 24 7.98 1.47 -3.45
N LEU A 25 9.22 1.54 -3.95
CA LEU A 25 9.79 0.50 -4.81
C LEU A 25 10.08 -0.81 -4.07
N GLU A 26 10.22 -0.76 -2.75
CA GLU A 26 10.39 -1.92 -1.88
C GLU A 26 9.06 -2.50 -1.39
N GLY A 27 7.92 -1.94 -1.81
CA GLY A 27 6.58 -2.38 -1.42
C GLY A 27 6.14 -1.90 -0.04
N ARG A 28 6.81 -0.89 0.53
CA ARG A 28 6.42 -0.29 1.82
C ARG A 28 5.31 0.73 1.61
N VAL A 29 4.50 0.90 2.64
CA VAL A 29 3.36 1.83 2.69
C VAL A 29 3.43 2.66 3.97
N CYS A 30 2.97 3.91 3.92
CA CYS A 30 2.76 4.70 5.13
C CYS A 30 1.45 4.25 5.78
N GLN A 31 1.56 3.36 6.78
CA GLN A 31 0.42 2.72 7.42
C GLN A 31 0.41 2.95 8.94
N PRO A 32 -0.35 3.96 9.45
CA PRO A 32 -0.33 4.35 10.86
C PRO A 32 -0.64 3.20 11.82
N LEU A 33 -1.58 2.32 11.46
CA LEU A 33 -1.95 1.15 12.27
C LEU A 33 -0.82 0.15 12.52
N THR A 34 0.34 0.33 11.89
CA THR A 34 1.53 -0.52 12.07
C THR A 34 2.75 0.28 12.53
N SER A 35 2.58 1.57 12.85
CA SER A 35 3.65 2.40 13.40
C SER A 35 3.73 2.26 14.92
N HIS A 36 4.94 2.35 15.48
CA HIS A 36 5.14 2.26 16.93
C HIS A 36 4.37 3.32 17.73
N GLU A 37 4.07 4.47 17.11
CA GLU A 37 3.35 5.58 17.75
C GLU A 37 1.85 5.31 17.90
N HIS A 38 1.24 4.59 16.95
CA HIS A 38 -0.21 4.35 16.92
C HIS A 38 -0.61 2.87 17.12
N TRP A 39 0.37 1.99 17.34
CA TRP A 39 0.11 0.57 17.53
C TRP A 39 -0.60 0.30 18.86
N GLU A 40 -1.79 -0.28 18.77
CA GLU A 40 -2.50 -0.84 19.92
C GLU A 40 -2.47 -2.38 19.85
N PRO A 41 -2.11 -3.11 20.92
CA PRO A 41 -2.10 -4.58 20.94
C PRO A 41 -3.47 -5.23 20.64
N THR A 42 -4.55 -4.47 20.72
CA THR A 42 -5.93 -4.84 20.37
C THR A 42 -6.20 -4.73 18.86
N THR A 43 -5.32 -4.09 18.09
CA THR A 43 -5.44 -3.93 16.63
C THR A 43 -5.33 -5.29 15.96
N ARG A 44 -6.37 -5.65 15.20
CA ARG A 44 -6.44 -6.93 14.50
C ARG A 44 -5.87 -6.81 13.10
N ALA A 45 -5.31 -7.91 12.59
CA ALA A 45 -4.80 -7.99 11.21
C ALA A 45 -5.84 -7.57 10.17
N ILE A 46 -7.13 -7.86 10.38
CA ILE A 46 -8.20 -7.43 9.47
C ILE A 46 -8.32 -5.90 9.35
N GLN A 47 -8.10 -5.16 10.44
CA GLN A 47 -8.14 -3.69 10.42
C GLN A 47 -6.95 -3.13 9.63
N VAL A 48 -5.76 -3.73 9.82
CA VAL A 48 -4.55 -3.43 9.06
C VAL A 48 -4.78 -3.67 7.56
N LEU A 49 -5.38 -4.80 7.19
CA LEU A 49 -5.67 -5.12 5.78
C LEU A 49 -6.74 -4.18 5.19
N GLN A 50 -7.76 -3.80 5.97
CA GLN A 50 -8.81 -2.88 5.52
C GLN A 50 -8.27 -1.46 5.27
N ASP A 51 -7.42 -0.94 6.15
CA ASP A 51 -6.77 0.37 5.96
C ASP A 51 -5.85 0.35 4.72
N LEU A 52 -5.12 -0.76 4.50
CA LEU A 52 -4.32 -0.94 3.28
C LEU A 52 -5.18 -0.94 2.01
N LEU A 53 -6.29 -1.69 2.00
CA LEU A 53 -7.20 -1.73 0.85
C LEU A 53 -7.77 -0.34 0.55
N LEU A 54 -8.20 0.39 1.58
CA LEU A 54 -8.71 1.75 1.42
C LEU A 54 -7.65 2.70 0.82
N GLN A 55 -6.39 2.57 1.27
CA GLN A 55 -5.28 3.36 0.75
C GLN A 55 -4.94 3.04 -0.71
N LEU A 56 -5.10 1.79 -1.14
CA LEU A 56 -4.88 1.37 -2.53
C LEU A 56 -6.05 1.78 -3.45
N ASP A 57 -7.28 1.74 -2.95
CA ASP A 57 -8.47 2.15 -3.72
C ASP A 57 -8.60 3.67 -3.83
N SER A 58 -8.27 4.39 -2.77
CA SER A 58 -8.37 5.84 -2.68
C SER A 58 -7.11 6.43 -2.04
N PRO A 59 -6.09 6.77 -2.86
CA PRO A 59 -4.81 7.28 -2.37
C PRO A 59 -4.96 8.55 -1.53
N ASP A 60 -4.55 8.50 -0.26
CA ASP A 60 -4.50 9.66 0.63
C ASP A 60 -3.29 10.55 0.29
N PRO A 61 -3.49 11.84 -0.07
CA PRO A 61 -2.40 12.78 -0.36
C PRO A 61 -1.35 12.89 0.76
N GLN A 62 -1.74 12.67 2.02
CA GLN A 62 -0.83 12.73 3.18
C GLN A 62 0.03 11.47 3.32
N ARG A 63 -0.34 10.38 2.63
CA ARG A 63 0.33 9.06 2.69
C ARG A 63 1.03 8.70 1.37
N MET A 64 1.37 9.70 0.56
CA MET A 64 2.11 9.51 -0.69
C MET A 64 3.59 9.30 -0.42
N LEU A 65 4.16 8.25 -1.01
CA LEU A 65 5.60 7.93 -0.92
C LEU A 65 6.34 8.23 -2.23
N ARG A 66 5.60 8.36 -3.34
CA ARG A 66 6.14 8.62 -4.69
C ARG A 66 5.55 9.90 -5.29
N PRO A 67 6.17 11.08 -5.03
CA PRO A 67 5.65 12.37 -5.48
C PRO A 67 5.56 12.49 -7.01
N ASP A 68 6.44 11.82 -7.75
CA ASP A 68 6.44 11.75 -9.20
C ASP A 68 5.17 11.08 -9.74
N VAL A 69 4.80 9.94 -9.15
CA VAL A 69 3.57 9.20 -9.50
C VAL A 69 2.33 9.94 -9.01
N ALA A 70 2.39 10.55 -7.83
CA ALA A 70 1.28 11.35 -7.30
C ALA A 70 0.97 12.55 -8.21
N ARG A 71 2.01 13.24 -8.70
CA ARG A 71 1.86 14.33 -9.67
C ARG A 71 1.30 13.82 -11.00
N GLU A 72 1.77 12.67 -11.50
CA GLU A 72 1.22 12.09 -12.73
C GLU A 72 -0.25 11.72 -12.58
N LEU A 73 -0.65 11.12 -11.45
CA LEU A 73 -2.05 10.82 -11.15
C LEU A 73 -2.91 12.08 -11.18
N GLN A 74 -2.41 13.19 -10.64
CA GLN A 74 -3.15 14.46 -10.57
C GLN A 74 -3.20 15.19 -11.93
N GLU A 75 -2.07 15.30 -12.63
CA GLU A 75 -1.94 16.11 -13.84
C GLU A 75 -2.31 15.33 -15.11
N ARG A 76 -2.11 14.00 -15.12
CA ARG A 76 -2.23 13.12 -16.28
C ARG A 76 -2.85 11.76 -15.92
N PRO A 77 -4.09 11.73 -15.42
CA PRO A 77 -4.72 10.50 -14.91
C PRO A 77 -4.83 9.39 -15.97
N GLU A 78 -4.99 9.72 -17.25
CA GLU A 78 -5.01 8.74 -18.33
C GLU A 78 -3.63 8.08 -18.57
N GLU A 79 -2.55 8.86 -18.47
CA GLU A 79 -1.17 8.35 -18.60
C GLU A 79 -0.84 7.44 -17.41
N PHE A 80 -1.19 7.90 -16.19
CA PHE A 80 -1.08 7.10 -14.97
C PHE A 80 -1.80 5.76 -15.12
N ARG A 81 -3.08 5.78 -15.53
CA ARG A 81 -3.88 4.55 -15.68
C ARG A 81 -3.24 3.60 -16.68
N ARG A 82 -2.79 4.07 -17.84
CA ARG A 82 -2.14 3.24 -18.84
C ARG A 82 -0.88 2.56 -18.28
N ARG A 83 -0.05 3.31 -17.55
CA ARG A 83 1.18 2.77 -16.93
C ARG A 83 0.86 1.79 -15.80
N ALA A 84 -0.13 2.09 -14.98
CA ALA A 84 -0.56 1.21 -13.90
C ALA A 84 -1.13 -0.11 -14.45
N GLU A 85 -1.92 -0.07 -15.52
CA GLU A 85 -2.43 -1.25 -16.22
C GLU A 85 -1.29 -2.08 -16.83
N GLU A 86 -0.35 -1.45 -17.53
CA GLU A 86 0.81 -2.13 -18.11
C GLU A 86 1.69 -2.78 -17.03
N HIS A 87 1.98 -2.06 -15.95
CA HIS A 87 2.75 -2.57 -14.83
C HIS A 87 2.05 -3.76 -14.15
N THR A 88 0.74 -3.65 -13.94
CA THR A 88 -0.07 -4.74 -13.37
C THR A 88 -0.01 -5.98 -14.27
N ARG A 89 -0.14 -5.82 -15.59
CA ARG A 89 -0.05 -6.93 -16.54
C ARG A 89 1.31 -7.65 -16.52
N LEU A 90 2.40 -6.92 -16.25
CA LEU A 90 3.76 -7.48 -16.26
C LEU A 90 4.16 -8.14 -14.93
N HIS A 91 3.60 -7.68 -13.81
CA HIS A 91 4.10 -8.04 -12.48
C HIS A 91 3.07 -8.65 -11.52
N ALA A 92 1.77 -8.50 -11.79
CA ALA A 92 0.74 -8.98 -10.88
C ALA A 92 0.62 -10.50 -10.88
N GLU A 93 0.28 -11.05 -9.71
CA GLU A 93 -0.13 -12.44 -9.60
C GLU A 93 -1.47 -12.68 -10.32
N PRO A 94 -1.70 -13.88 -10.88
CA PRO A 94 -3.00 -14.23 -11.45
C PRO A 94 -4.13 -14.03 -10.44
N ARG A 95 -5.20 -13.37 -10.86
CA ARG A 95 -6.38 -13.21 -10.03
C ARG A 95 -7.01 -14.60 -9.79
N PRO A 96 -7.25 -15.01 -8.53
CA PRO A 96 -7.94 -16.27 -8.24
C PRO A 96 -9.33 -16.31 -8.87
N ASP A 97 -9.75 -17.49 -9.30
CA ASP A 97 -11.11 -17.71 -9.77
C ASP A 97 -12.12 -17.42 -8.64
N PRO A 98 -13.28 -16.82 -8.97
CA PRO A 98 -14.31 -16.47 -8.00
C PRO A 98 -15.00 -17.68 -7.35
#